data_AF-A0AAJ2KRL1-F1
#
_entry.id   AF-A0AAJ2KRL1-F1
#
_cell.length_a   1.000
_cell.length_b   1.000
_cell.length_c   1.000
_cell.angle_alpha   90.00
_cell.angle_beta   90.00
_cell.angle_gamma   90.00
#
_symmetry.space_group_name_H-M   'P 1'
#
loop_
_entity.id
_entity.type
_entity.pdbx_description
1 polymer ?
#
loop_
_entity_poly.entity_id
_entity_poly.type
_entity_poly.pdbx_seq_one_letter_code
_entity_poly.pdbx_strand_id
1 'polypeptide(L)'
;MNTVTINNKQLPAVEYRGQRVVTFAMIDEAHQRPDGTAGRNFRENRNYFVEGVDYVELGSDAIRRDLPEGVFSKFAPSGIVLFESGYLMVAKSLTDDLAWQVQRELVNSYFRTRAPLTEIEMIAAMAADAVRQQKRLNHVEEQIETVTEAVENIKRGTMRAGYVGYRQVVAKSGMSDAKCRNLVNAYRIPTDTHEFMTPDGLLSRRAIVELEPFMAAFRQMMSEAEPRGTRWYHPKMGLFQAIGWEG
;
A
#
# COMPACT_ATOMS: atom_id res chain seq x y z
N MET A 1 32.15 0.25 -21.99
CA MET A 1 32.38 0.65 -20.59
C MET A 1 31.05 0.98 -19.96
N ASN A 2 30.81 0.57 -18.72
CA ASN A 2 29.67 1.09 -17.96
C ASN A 2 29.91 2.59 -17.70
N THR A 3 28.89 3.43 -17.81
CA THR A 3 29.00 4.88 -17.59
C THR A 3 28.01 5.32 -16.52
N VAL A 4 28.37 6.37 -15.78
CA VAL A 4 27.52 7.01 -14.78
C VAL A 4 27.32 8.45 -15.19
N THR A 5 26.08 8.90 -15.23
CA THR A 5 25.76 10.30 -15.54
C THR A 5 25.99 11.15 -14.30
N ILE A 6 26.89 12.13 -14.40
CA ILE A 6 27.19 13.13 -13.39
C ILE A 6 27.14 14.49 -14.08
N ASN A 7 26.30 15.40 -13.57
CA ASN A 7 26.15 16.75 -14.11
C ASN A 7 25.93 16.77 -15.64
N ASN A 8 25.02 15.92 -16.11
CA ASN A 8 24.70 15.66 -17.52
C ASN A 8 25.87 15.18 -18.39
N LYS A 9 26.98 14.76 -17.79
CA LYS A 9 28.13 14.15 -18.48
C LYS A 9 28.21 12.67 -18.17
N GLN A 10 28.55 11.87 -19.17
CA GLN A 10 28.76 10.44 -18.99
C GLN A 10 30.20 10.20 -18.56
N LEU A 11 30.41 9.90 -17.29
CA LEU A 11 31.72 9.50 -16.78
C LEU A 11 31.89 7.99 -16.89
N PRO A 12 33.05 7.50 -17.34
CA PRO A 12 33.33 6.07 -17.34
C PRO A 12 33.41 5.55 -15.91
N ALA A 13 32.80 4.40 -15.68
CA ALA A 13 32.84 3.71 -14.42
C ALA A 13 34.18 2.94 -14.32
N VAL A 14 35.19 3.57 -13.71
CA VAL A 14 36.55 3.06 -13.57
C VAL A 14 36.71 2.43 -12.20
N GLU A 15 37.34 1.26 -12.15
CA GLU A 15 37.61 0.53 -10.91
C GLU A 15 39.09 0.16 -10.87
N TYR A 16 39.68 0.26 -9.69
CA TYR A 16 41.00 -0.26 -9.39
C TYR A 16 40.90 -1.08 -8.09
N ARG A 17 41.28 -2.36 -8.16
CA ARG A 17 41.18 -3.31 -7.04
C ARG A 17 39.77 -3.38 -6.41
N GLY A 18 38.74 -3.34 -7.25
CA GLY A 18 37.34 -3.41 -6.83
C GLY A 18 36.80 -2.13 -6.17
N GLN A 19 37.54 -1.03 -6.21
CA GLN A 19 37.08 0.27 -5.72
C GLN A 19 36.94 1.27 -6.87
N ARG A 20 35.91 2.11 -6.80
CA ARG A 20 35.68 3.22 -7.74
C ARG A 20 36.80 4.24 -7.62
N VAL A 21 37.39 4.59 -8.75
CA VAL A 21 38.44 5.62 -8.83
C VAL A 21 38.14 6.62 -9.93
N VAL A 22 38.66 7.83 -9.79
CA VAL A 22 38.56 8.88 -10.82
C VAL A 22 39.95 9.39 -11.20
N THR A 23 40.11 9.88 -12.43
CA THR A 23 41.30 10.62 -12.86
C THR A 23 41.10 12.12 -12.69
N PHE A 24 42.17 12.91 -12.76
CA PHE A 24 42.04 14.37 -12.76
C PHE A 24 41.19 14.90 -13.92
N ALA A 25 41.35 14.33 -15.12
CA ALA A 25 40.55 14.71 -16.28
C ALA A 25 39.05 14.49 -16.06
N MET A 26 38.67 13.37 -15.42
CA MET A 26 37.28 13.11 -15.05
C MET A 26 36.74 14.12 -14.04
N ILE A 27 37.57 14.53 -13.07
CA ILE A 27 37.19 15.56 -12.09
C ILE A 27 36.98 16.89 -12.79
N ASP A 28 37.94 17.31 -13.63
CA ASP A 28 37.86 18.56 -14.39
C ASP A 28 36.64 18.58 -15.31
N GLU A 29 36.39 17.46 -16.00
CA GLU A 29 35.20 17.30 -16.83
C GLU A 29 33.92 17.44 -16.00
N ALA A 30 33.75 16.68 -14.91
CA ALA A 30 32.55 16.68 -14.09
C ALA A 30 32.23 18.07 -13.51
N HIS A 31 33.27 18.79 -13.06
CA HIS A 31 33.17 20.12 -12.46
C HIS A 31 33.24 21.26 -13.48
N GLN A 32 33.27 20.94 -14.78
CA GLN A 32 33.38 21.91 -15.87
C GLN A 32 34.58 22.86 -15.71
N ARG A 33 35.73 22.33 -15.29
CA ARG A 33 36.99 23.06 -15.13
C ARG A 33 37.88 22.88 -16.34
N PRO A 34 38.78 23.85 -16.61
CA PRO A 34 39.85 23.66 -17.58
C PRO A 34 40.68 22.42 -17.23
N ASP A 35 41.11 21.69 -18.26
CA ASP A 35 41.94 20.50 -18.11
C ASP A 35 43.21 20.82 -17.29
N GLY A 36 43.52 19.94 -16.34
CA GLY A 36 44.66 20.07 -15.43
C GLY A 36 44.39 20.87 -14.16
N THR A 37 43.17 21.37 -13.93
CA THR A 37 42.82 22.13 -12.72
C THR A 37 42.91 21.24 -11.48
N ALA A 38 42.25 20.08 -11.49
CA ALA A 38 42.29 19.11 -10.40
C ALA A 38 43.73 18.62 -10.13
N GLY A 39 44.50 18.37 -11.18
CA GLY A 39 45.90 17.94 -11.07
C GLY A 39 46.84 19.02 -10.52
N ARG A 40 46.58 20.31 -10.80
CA ARG A 40 47.28 21.42 -10.15
C ARG A 40 46.95 21.48 -8.66
N ASN A 41 45.66 21.46 -8.32
CA ASN A 41 45.20 21.57 -6.93
C ASN A 41 45.72 20.40 -6.07
N PHE A 42 45.76 19.18 -6.62
CA PHE A 42 46.38 18.03 -5.97
C PHE A 42 47.88 18.26 -5.68
N ARG A 43 48.64 18.77 -6.65
CA ARG A 43 50.09 19.01 -6.48
C ARG A 43 50.37 20.10 -5.44
N GLU A 44 49.61 21.19 -5.47
CA GLU A 44 49.74 22.29 -4.50
C GLU A 44 49.43 21.85 -3.07
N ASN A 45 48.50 20.90 -2.91
CA ASN A 45 48.05 20.39 -1.62
C ASN A 45 48.58 18.99 -1.29
N ARG A 46 49.61 18.51 -2.01
CA ARG A 46 50.07 17.10 -1.97
C ARG A 46 50.36 16.60 -0.57
N ASN A 47 50.86 17.47 0.31
CA ASN A 47 51.20 17.15 1.70
C ASN A 47 50.01 16.69 2.55
N TYR A 48 48.77 16.98 2.13
CA TYR A 48 47.56 16.56 2.82
C TYR A 48 47.00 15.22 2.32
N PHE A 49 47.57 14.64 1.25
CA PHE A 49 47.09 13.40 0.65
C PHE A 49 47.91 12.20 1.12
N VAL A 50 47.22 11.10 1.38
CA VAL A 50 47.82 9.83 1.80
C VAL A 50 47.76 8.83 0.65
N GLU A 51 48.93 8.33 0.23
CA GLU A 51 49.00 7.28 -0.80
C GLU A 51 48.38 5.97 -0.30
N GLY A 52 47.64 5.29 -1.17
CA GLY A 52 46.89 4.07 -0.86
C GLY A 52 45.55 4.31 -0.14
N VAL A 53 45.29 5.52 0.34
CA VAL A 53 44.00 5.93 0.92
C VAL A 53 43.29 6.90 -0.02
N ASP A 54 43.94 8.01 -0.37
CA ASP A 54 43.35 9.06 -1.19
C ASP A 54 43.63 8.86 -2.67
N TYR A 55 44.82 8.39 -3.00
CA TYR A 55 45.26 8.19 -4.38
C TYR A 55 46.27 7.06 -4.48
N VAL A 56 46.52 6.60 -5.71
CA VAL A 56 47.66 5.73 -6.03
C VAL A 56 48.28 6.18 -7.34
N GLU A 57 49.60 6.13 -7.42
CA GLU A 57 50.33 6.28 -8.68
C GLU A 57 50.54 4.91 -9.33
N LEU A 58 50.04 4.76 -10.56
CA LEU A 58 50.11 3.55 -11.34
C LEU A 58 51.18 3.71 -12.40
N GLY A 59 52.09 2.75 -12.50
CA GLY A 59 53.02 2.66 -13.63
C GLY A 59 52.32 2.18 -14.91
N SER A 60 52.99 2.35 -16.05
CA SER A 60 52.49 1.95 -17.38
C SER A 60 51.97 0.50 -17.48
N ASP A 61 52.52 -0.44 -16.70
CA ASP A 61 52.04 -1.83 -16.69
C ASP A 61 50.70 -1.97 -15.96
N ALA A 62 50.56 -1.38 -14.77
CA ALA A 62 49.32 -1.38 -14.00
C ALA A 62 48.20 -0.62 -14.73
N ILE A 63 48.52 0.49 -15.40
CA ILE A 63 47.55 1.21 -16.24
C ILE A 63 46.98 0.30 -17.33
N ARG A 64 47.83 -0.46 -18.03
CA ARG A 64 47.40 -1.34 -19.14
C ARG A 64 46.65 -2.57 -18.66
N ARG A 65 46.97 -3.07 -17.47
CA ARG A 65 46.44 -4.33 -16.93
C ARG A 65 45.17 -4.12 -16.10
N ASP A 66 45.17 -3.10 -15.26
CA ASP A 66 44.20 -2.94 -14.17
C ASP A 66 43.14 -1.87 -14.47
N LEU A 67 43.33 -1.05 -15.51
CA LEU A 67 42.39 0.00 -15.90
C LEU A 67 41.78 -0.26 -17.29
N PRO A 68 40.52 0.17 -17.53
CA PRO A 68 39.91 0.14 -18.86
C PRO A 68 40.67 0.99 -19.91
N GLU A 69 40.64 0.55 -21.18
CA GLU A 69 41.33 1.25 -22.28
C GLU A 69 40.81 2.67 -22.50
N GLY A 70 41.70 3.67 -22.53
CA GLY A 70 41.32 5.07 -22.78
C GLY A 70 41.14 5.91 -21.51
N VAL A 71 41.20 5.31 -20.31
CA VAL A 71 41.30 6.08 -19.05
C VAL A 71 42.62 6.86 -18.99
N PHE A 72 43.69 6.25 -19.48
CA PHE A 72 44.97 6.89 -19.76
C PHE A 72 45.43 6.52 -21.18
N SER A 73 46.36 7.30 -21.72
CA SER A 73 47.08 6.91 -22.95
C SER A 73 47.81 5.58 -22.72
N LYS A 74 47.75 4.67 -23.70
CA LYS A 74 48.52 3.41 -23.68
C LYS A 74 50.05 3.60 -23.60
N PHE A 75 50.52 4.81 -23.86
CA PHE A 75 51.93 5.21 -23.77
C PHE A 75 52.24 6.04 -22.51
N ALA A 76 51.27 6.22 -21.61
CA ALA A 76 51.49 6.96 -20.37
C ALA A 76 52.53 6.22 -19.50
N PRO A 77 53.63 6.88 -19.09
CA PRO A 77 54.65 6.25 -18.27
C PRO A 77 54.14 5.96 -16.84
N SER A 78 53.32 6.86 -16.30
CA SER A 78 52.55 6.70 -15.06
C SER A 78 51.25 7.51 -15.10
N GLY A 79 50.39 7.30 -14.11
CA GLY A 79 49.09 7.95 -13.99
C GLY A 79 48.57 7.87 -12.57
N ILE A 80 47.94 8.95 -12.09
CA ILE A 80 47.35 9.01 -10.75
C ILE A 80 45.84 8.81 -10.85
N VAL A 81 45.32 7.90 -10.04
CA VAL A 81 43.89 7.74 -9.80
C VAL A 81 43.57 8.06 -8.35
N LEU A 82 42.39 8.63 -8.10
CA LEU A 82 41.93 9.02 -6.77
C LEU A 82 40.76 8.14 -6.36
N PHE A 83 40.80 7.67 -5.11
CA PHE A 83 39.66 7.06 -4.43
C PHE A 83 38.68 8.15 -3.95
N GLU A 84 37.55 7.75 -3.35
CA GLU A 84 36.53 8.68 -2.88
C GLU A 84 37.12 9.79 -1.97
N SER A 85 37.97 9.43 -1.01
CA SER A 85 38.55 10.41 -0.09
C SER A 85 39.50 11.38 -0.78
N GLY A 86 40.32 10.92 -1.74
CA GLY A 86 41.19 11.81 -2.52
C GLY A 86 40.42 12.74 -3.45
N TYR A 87 39.35 12.25 -4.07
CA TYR A 87 38.42 13.11 -4.79
C TYR A 87 37.88 14.21 -3.87
N LEU A 88 37.40 13.86 -2.67
CA LEU A 88 36.90 14.84 -1.71
C LEU A 88 37.96 15.85 -1.29
N MET A 89 39.21 15.43 -1.15
CA MET A 89 40.33 16.33 -0.83
C MET A 89 40.61 17.33 -1.96
N VAL A 90 40.48 16.93 -3.22
CA VAL A 90 40.54 17.86 -4.37
C VAL A 90 39.32 18.78 -4.37
N ALA A 91 38.12 18.23 -4.18
CA ALA A 91 36.86 18.98 -4.20
C ALA A 91 36.81 20.08 -3.12
N LYS A 92 37.48 19.91 -1.97
CA LYS A 92 37.61 20.96 -0.93
C LYS A 92 38.17 22.29 -1.44
N SER A 93 38.94 22.27 -2.52
CA SER A 93 39.49 23.48 -3.16
C SER A 93 38.52 24.15 -4.15
N LEU A 94 37.37 23.53 -4.41
CA LEU A 94 36.33 24.03 -5.31
C LEU A 94 35.16 24.54 -4.45
N THR A 95 34.92 25.85 -4.44
CA THR A 95 34.01 26.49 -3.47
C THR A 95 32.74 27.09 -4.09
N ASP A 96 32.44 26.77 -5.35
CA ASP A 96 31.28 27.27 -6.09
C ASP A 96 30.08 26.31 -6.03
N ASP A 97 28.89 26.81 -6.36
CA ASP A 97 27.63 26.06 -6.31
C ASP A 97 27.65 24.79 -7.17
N LEU A 98 28.32 24.83 -8.33
CA LEU A 98 28.42 23.66 -9.20
C LEU A 98 29.25 22.57 -8.54
N ALA A 99 30.35 22.91 -7.87
CA ALA A 99 31.15 21.95 -7.13
C ALA A 99 30.34 21.23 -6.04
N TRP A 100 29.48 21.94 -5.31
CA TRP A 100 28.59 21.32 -4.31
C TRP A 100 27.62 20.32 -4.94
N GLN A 101 27.06 20.64 -6.10
CA GLN A 101 26.15 19.72 -6.82
C GLN A 101 26.91 18.49 -7.32
N VAL A 102 28.01 18.69 -8.04
CA VAL A 102 28.80 17.62 -8.65
C VAL A 102 29.36 16.69 -7.58
N GLN A 103 29.80 17.23 -6.44
CA GLN A 103 30.27 16.43 -5.31
C GLN A 103 29.18 15.51 -4.77
N ARG A 104 27.96 16.03 -4.59
CA ARG A 104 26.83 15.22 -4.11
C ARG A 104 26.49 14.10 -5.09
N GLU A 105 26.50 14.40 -6.39
CA GLU A 105 26.22 13.39 -7.42
C GLU A 105 27.33 12.34 -7.51
N LEU A 106 28.61 12.74 -7.53
CA LEU A 106 29.74 11.79 -7.57
C LEU A 106 29.75 10.87 -6.35
N VAL A 107 29.61 11.43 -5.14
CA VAL A 107 29.60 10.60 -3.92
C VAL A 107 28.44 9.61 -3.95
N ASN A 108 27.22 10.06 -4.29
CA ASN A 108 26.04 9.20 -4.19
C ASN A 108 25.90 8.19 -5.34
N SER A 109 26.29 8.57 -6.56
CA SER A 109 26.01 7.79 -7.76
C SER A 109 27.23 7.09 -8.32
N TYR A 110 28.44 7.64 -8.10
CA TYR A 110 29.69 7.07 -8.61
C TYR A 110 30.39 6.22 -7.54
N PHE A 111 30.77 6.84 -6.41
CA PHE A 111 31.57 6.17 -5.37
C PHE A 111 30.73 5.23 -4.51
N ARG A 112 29.51 5.62 -4.12
CA ARG A 112 28.58 4.78 -3.35
C ARG A 112 27.82 3.76 -4.20
N THR A 113 28.51 3.10 -5.13
CA THR A 113 27.97 1.87 -5.71
C THR A 113 28.08 0.77 -4.64
N ARG A 114 26.96 0.44 -4.01
CA ARG A 114 26.88 -0.67 -3.03
C ARG A 114 27.46 -1.91 -3.69
N ALA A 115 28.37 -2.59 -3.00
CA ALA A 115 28.70 -3.97 -3.36
C ALA A 115 27.37 -4.74 -3.53
N PRO A 116 27.25 -5.63 -4.53
CA PRO A 116 26.12 -6.53 -4.58
C PRO A 116 26.01 -7.20 -3.20
N LEU A 117 24.82 -7.13 -2.60
CA LEU A 117 24.55 -7.73 -1.29
C LEU A 117 25.06 -9.16 -1.33
N THR A 118 25.79 -9.57 -0.30
CA THR A 118 26.09 -10.98 -0.12
C THR A 118 24.78 -11.77 -0.05
N GLU A 119 24.81 -13.07 -0.38
CA GLU A 119 23.61 -13.92 -0.31
C GLU A 119 22.93 -13.82 1.07
N ILE A 120 23.72 -13.75 2.14
CA ILE A 120 23.24 -13.60 3.52
C ILE A 120 22.52 -12.26 3.73
N GLU A 121 23.10 -11.15 3.25
CA GLU A 121 22.46 -9.83 3.37
C GLU A 121 21.18 -9.74 2.54
N MET A 122 21.15 -10.39 1.37
CA MET A 122 19.94 -10.47 0.55
C MET A 122 18.84 -11.26 1.25
N ILE A 123 19.15 -12.42 1.83
CA ILE A 123 18.21 -13.21 2.62
C ILE A 123 17.69 -12.41 3.82
N ALA A 124 18.57 -11.70 4.54
CA ALA A 124 18.18 -10.87 5.68
C ALA A 124 17.23 -9.73 5.26
N ALA A 125 17.50 -9.08 4.13
CA ALA A 125 16.63 -8.05 3.58
C ALA A 125 15.26 -8.61 3.17
N MET A 126 15.23 -9.75 2.47
CA MET A 126 13.99 -10.44 2.09
C MET A 126 13.17 -10.85 3.31
N ALA A 127 13.81 -11.41 4.34
CA ALA A 127 13.15 -11.80 5.58
C ALA A 127 12.55 -10.60 6.31
N ALA A 128 13.28 -9.48 6.40
CA ALA A 128 12.79 -8.27 7.03
C ALA A 128 11.56 -7.70 6.29
N ASP A 129 11.57 -7.71 4.97
CA ASP A 129 10.43 -7.25 4.17
C ASP A 129 9.24 -8.21 4.24
N ALA A 130 9.46 -9.52 4.28
CA ALA A 130 8.40 -10.50 4.49
C ALA A 130 7.69 -10.28 5.83
N VAL A 131 8.43 -10.00 6.90
CA VAL A 131 7.84 -9.67 8.22
C VAL A 131 7.00 -8.39 8.15
N ARG A 132 7.46 -7.36 7.45
CA ARG A 132 6.69 -6.11 7.27
C ARG A 132 5.41 -6.35 6.47
N GLN A 133 5.51 -7.14 5.39
CA GLN A 133 4.35 -7.51 4.58
C GLN A 133 3.33 -8.29 5.40
N GLN A 134 3.77 -9.25 6.22
CA GLN A 134 2.88 -10.02 7.09
C GLN A 134 2.15 -9.12 8.09
N LYS A 135 2.86 -8.17 8.73
CA LYS A 135 2.23 -7.22 9.66
C LYS A 135 1.17 -6.36 8.96
N ARG A 136 1.45 -5.92 7.73
CA ARG A 136 0.50 -5.14 6.92
C ARG A 136 -0.70 -5.99 6.51
N LEU A 137 -0.51 -7.26 6.14
CA LEU A 137 -1.59 -8.18 5.81
C LEU A 137 -2.51 -8.40 7.01
N ASN A 138 -1.94 -8.70 8.19
CA ASN A 138 -2.74 -8.89 9.41
C ASN A 138 -3.57 -7.66 9.75
N HIS A 139 -3.02 -6.45 9.58
CA HIS A 139 -3.78 -5.22 9.81
C HIS A 139 -4.90 -5.00 8.79
N VAL A 140 -4.66 -5.36 7.52
CA VAL A 140 -5.69 -5.29 6.48
C VAL A 140 -6.80 -6.31 6.74
N GLU A 141 -6.46 -7.52 7.19
CA GLU A 141 -7.45 -8.55 7.56
C GLU A 141 -8.37 -8.07 8.69
N GLU A 142 -7.80 -7.45 9.74
CA GLU A 142 -8.56 -6.85 10.85
C GLU A 142 -9.52 -5.75 10.35
N GLN A 143 -9.06 -4.88 9.45
CA GLN A 143 -9.92 -3.87 8.83
C GLN A 143 -11.05 -4.49 7.99
N ILE A 144 -10.76 -5.55 7.22
CA ILE A 144 -11.78 -6.26 6.43
C ILE A 144 -12.86 -6.83 7.34
N GLU A 145 -12.50 -7.42 8.48
CA GLU A 145 -13.47 -7.96 9.44
C GLU A 145 -14.45 -6.87 9.89
N THR A 146 -13.95 -5.72 10.33
CA THR A 146 -14.81 -4.59 10.73
C THR A 146 -15.70 -4.06 9.61
N VAL A 147 -15.19 -4.03 8.36
CA VAL A 147 -15.98 -3.63 7.19
C VAL A 147 -17.07 -4.66 6.89
N THR A 148 -16.77 -5.96 7.00
CA THR A 148 -17.78 -7.01 6.78
C THR A 148 -18.92 -6.93 7.79
N GLU A 149 -18.62 -6.67 9.06
CA GLU A 149 -19.64 -6.44 10.08
C GLU A 149 -20.48 -5.19 9.78
N ALA A 150 -19.87 -4.08 9.38
CA ALA A 150 -20.58 -2.87 8.98
C ALA A 150 -21.49 -3.12 7.77
N VAL A 151 -21.01 -3.86 6.76
CA VAL A 151 -21.81 -4.23 5.58
C VAL A 151 -22.98 -5.12 5.96
N GLU A 152 -22.80 -6.11 6.84
CA GLU A 152 -23.90 -6.96 7.31
C GLU A 152 -24.93 -6.16 8.13
N ASN A 153 -24.48 -5.22 8.96
CA ASN A 153 -25.36 -4.31 9.69
C ASN A 153 -26.15 -3.37 8.75
N ILE A 154 -25.53 -2.88 7.67
CA ILE A 154 -26.21 -2.09 6.63
C ILE A 154 -27.22 -2.95 5.85
N LYS A 155 -26.83 -4.16 5.44
CA LYS A 155 -27.70 -5.09 4.68
C LYS A 155 -28.93 -5.51 5.46
N ARG A 156 -28.80 -5.78 6.76
CA ARG A 156 -29.93 -6.09 7.64
C ARG A 156 -30.85 -4.88 7.82
N GLY A 157 -30.31 -3.68 7.60
CA GLY A 157 -30.89 -2.42 8.03
C GLY A 157 -31.00 -2.41 9.56
N THR A 158 -31.01 -1.24 10.18
CA THR A 158 -31.36 -1.12 11.60
C THR A 158 -32.86 -1.37 11.80
N MET A 159 -33.33 -2.60 11.54
CA MET A 159 -34.66 -3.03 11.96
C MET A 159 -34.68 -3.01 13.48
N ARG A 160 -35.57 -2.19 14.04
CA ARG A 160 -35.78 -2.09 15.48
C ARG A 160 -36.02 -3.49 16.03
N ALA A 161 -35.30 -3.84 17.10
CA ALA A 161 -35.44 -5.14 17.75
C ALA A 161 -36.92 -5.42 18.07
N GLY A 162 -37.37 -6.64 17.77
CA GLY A 162 -38.78 -7.06 17.95
C GLY A 162 -39.69 -6.82 16.75
N TYR A 163 -39.29 -6.00 15.76
CA TYR A 163 -40.09 -5.75 14.56
C TYR A 163 -39.71 -6.66 13.39
N VAL A 164 -40.72 -7.04 12.61
CA VAL A 164 -40.58 -7.92 11.44
C VAL A 164 -41.37 -7.40 10.24
N GLY A 165 -40.97 -7.79 9.03
CA GLY A 165 -41.71 -7.47 7.81
C GLY A 165 -42.96 -8.33 7.63
N TYR A 166 -43.95 -7.81 6.89
CA TYR A 166 -45.23 -8.48 6.66
C TYR A 166 -45.12 -9.90 6.06
N ARG A 167 -44.12 -10.16 5.19
CA ARG A 167 -43.86 -11.51 4.67
C ARG A 167 -43.59 -12.53 5.78
N GLN A 168 -42.92 -12.14 6.86
CA GLN A 168 -42.58 -13.05 7.96
C GLN A 168 -43.81 -13.39 8.81
N VAL A 169 -44.68 -12.42 9.09
CA VAL A 169 -45.94 -12.69 9.83
C VAL A 169 -46.94 -13.48 8.99
N VAL A 170 -46.96 -13.29 7.66
CA VAL A 170 -47.70 -14.15 6.73
C VAL A 170 -47.22 -15.59 6.84
N ALA A 171 -45.91 -15.82 6.77
CA ALA A 171 -45.35 -17.16 6.90
C ALA A 171 -45.62 -17.80 8.27
N LYS A 172 -45.61 -17.00 9.36
CA LYS A 172 -45.84 -17.49 10.72
C LYS A 172 -47.31 -17.73 11.09
N SER A 173 -48.23 -16.96 10.51
CA SER A 173 -49.67 -17.07 10.79
C SER A 173 -50.42 -17.93 9.78
N GLY A 174 -49.84 -18.16 8.60
CA GLY A 174 -50.51 -18.81 7.48
C GLY A 174 -51.67 -17.99 6.90
N MET A 175 -51.84 -16.73 7.31
CA MET A 175 -52.85 -15.82 6.79
C MET A 175 -52.34 -15.04 5.58
N SER A 176 -53.25 -14.56 4.74
CA SER A 176 -52.86 -13.64 3.67
C SER A 176 -52.34 -12.31 4.22
N ASP A 177 -51.51 -11.63 3.44
CA ASP A 177 -50.92 -10.33 3.78
C ASP A 177 -51.98 -9.27 4.13
N ALA A 178 -53.08 -9.22 3.38
CA ALA A 178 -54.22 -8.36 3.68
C ALA A 178 -54.87 -8.69 5.04
N LYS A 179 -54.98 -9.97 5.41
CA LYS A 179 -55.52 -10.39 6.71
C LYS A 179 -54.55 -10.07 7.84
N CYS A 180 -53.25 -10.21 7.64
CA CYS A 180 -52.25 -9.75 8.61
C CYS A 180 -52.40 -8.25 8.88
N ARG A 181 -52.58 -7.41 7.83
CA ARG A 181 -52.83 -5.97 8.00
C ARG A 181 -54.16 -5.68 8.73
N ASN A 182 -55.21 -6.43 8.41
CA ASN A 182 -56.48 -6.27 9.11
C ASN A 182 -56.36 -6.61 10.60
N LEU A 183 -55.62 -7.66 10.97
CA LEU A 183 -55.37 -8.02 12.37
C LEU A 183 -54.63 -6.89 13.08
N VAL A 184 -53.57 -6.37 12.46
CA VAL A 184 -52.79 -5.24 12.97
C VAL A 184 -53.68 -4.03 13.27
N ASN A 185 -54.57 -3.67 12.34
CA ASN A 185 -55.51 -2.57 12.52
C ASN A 185 -56.57 -2.87 13.60
N ALA A 186 -57.14 -4.06 13.60
CA ALA A 186 -58.22 -4.45 14.51
C ALA A 186 -57.78 -4.56 15.97
N TYR A 187 -56.51 -4.91 16.22
CA TYR A 187 -55.93 -5.07 17.55
C TYR A 187 -54.95 -3.95 17.92
N ARG A 188 -54.83 -2.92 17.07
CA ARG A 188 -53.93 -1.76 17.26
C ARG A 188 -52.49 -2.18 17.57
N ILE A 189 -52.00 -3.16 16.82
CA ILE A 189 -50.63 -3.67 16.99
C ILE A 189 -49.65 -2.60 16.52
N PRO A 190 -48.56 -2.32 17.28
CA PRO A 190 -47.55 -1.35 16.88
C PRO A 190 -46.93 -1.66 15.52
N THR A 191 -46.87 -0.64 14.66
CA THR A 191 -46.21 -0.68 13.35
C THR A 191 -45.14 0.40 13.25
N ASP A 192 -44.21 0.21 12.32
CA ASP A 192 -43.17 1.18 12.00
C ASP A 192 -42.80 1.07 10.50
N THR A 193 -41.95 1.96 10.00
CA THR A 193 -41.43 1.92 8.64
C THR A 193 -39.93 1.65 8.67
N HIS A 194 -39.50 0.61 7.97
CA HIS A 194 -38.09 0.26 7.84
C HIS A 194 -37.53 0.69 6.48
N GLU A 195 -36.44 1.45 6.51
CA GLU A 195 -35.66 1.84 5.34
C GLU A 195 -34.53 0.84 5.07
N PHE A 196 -34.36 0.43 3.82
CA PHE A 196 -33.32 -0.52 3.41
C PHE A 196 -32.83 -0.23 1.98
N MET A 197 -31.61 -0.63 1.67
CA MET A 197 -31.06 -0.53 0.31
C MET A 197 -31.45 -1.78 -0.50
N THR A 198 -31.98 -1.57 -1.71
CA THR A 198 -32.23 -2.66 -2.67
C THR A 198 -30.92 -3.12 -3.32
N PRO A 199 -30.87 -4.32 -3.94
CA PRO A 199 -29.64 -4.85 -4.56
C PRO A 199 -29.03 -3.95 -5.65
N ASP A 200 -29.84 -3.12 -6.30
CA ASP A 200 -29.46 -2.10 -7.29
C ASP A 200 -29.05 -0.75 -6.66
N GLY A 201 -29.01 -0.66 -5.33
CA GLY A 201 -28.52 0.50 -4.59
C GLY A 201 -29.55 1.61 -4.36
N LEU A 202 -30.84 1.35 -4.55
CA LEU A 202 -31.89 2.33 -4.27
C LEU A 202 -32.36 2.24 -2.82
N LEU A 203 -32.59 3.39 -2.18
CA LEU A 203 -33.23 3.44 -0.87
C LEU A 203 -34.72 3.11 -1.02
N SER A 204 -35.18 2.07 -0.34
CA SER A 204 -36.58 1.62 -0.33
C SER A 204 -37.13 1.57 1.10
N ARG A 205 -38.46 1.54 1.22
CA ARG A 205 -39.18 1.54 2.49
C ARG A 205 -40.19 0.41 2.53
N ARG A 206 -40.33 -0.24 3.69
CA ARG A 206 -41.37 -1.23 3.94
C ARG A 206 -42.00 -1.05 5.31
N ALA A 207 -43.29 -1.34 5.42
CA ALA A 207 -43.97 -1.43 6.71
C ALA A 207 -43.49 -2.67 7.48
N ILE A 208 -43.24 -2.48 8.77
CA ILE A 208 -42.88 -3.51 9.74
C ILE A 208 -43.87 -3.49 10.92
N VAL A 209 -43.97 -4.61 11.62
CA VAL A 209 -44.88 -4.82 12.74
C VAL A 209 -44.15 -5.51 13.88
N GLU A 210 -44.49 -5.18 15.12
CA GLU A 210 -43.93 -5.85 16.29
C GLU A 210 -44.41 -7.32 16.36
N LEU A 211 -43.47 -8.26 16.39
CA LEU A 211 -43.77 -9.69 16.22
C LEU A 211 -44.54 -10.26 17.40
N GLU A 212 -44.13 -9.94 18.62
CA GLU A 212 -44.70 -10.54 19.83
C GLU A 212 -46.17 -10.12 20.03
N PRO A 213 -46.54 -8.81 19.97
CA PRO A 213 -47.94 -8.40 20.03
C PRO A 213 -48.76 -8.91 18.85
N PHE A 214 -48.17 -9.00 17.65
CA PHE A 214 -48.84 -9.61 16.50
C PHE A 214 -49.22 -11.07 16.78
N MET A 215 -48.28 -11.88 17.25
CA MET A 215 -48.53 -13.30 17.52
C MET A 215 -49.47 -13.50 18.70
N ALA A 216 -49.43 -12.64 19.72
CA ALA A 216 -50.38 -12.65 20.82
C ALA A 216 -51.80 -12.37 20.34
N ALA A 217 -52.01 -11.31 19.57
CA ALA A 217 -53.30 -10.98 18.97
C ALA A 217 -53.79 -12.06 18.00
N PHE A 218 -52.89 -12.67 17.23
CA PHE A 218 -53.21 -13.76 16.32
C PHE A 218 -53.74 -14.98 17.08
N ARG A 219 -53.03 -15.42 18.13
CA ARG A 219 -53.48 -16.55 18.96
C ARG A 219 -54.82 -16.27 19.64
N GLN A 220 -54.99 -15.05 20.17
CA GLN A 220 -56.26 -14.64 20.77
C GLN A 220 -57.40 -14.68 19.73
N MET A 221 -57.20 -14.05 18.58
CA MET A 221 -58.18 -14.01 17.49
C MET A 221 -58.54 -15.41 16.97
N MET A 222 -57.57 -16.32 16.87
CA MET A 222 -57.82 -17.71 16.49
C MET A 222 -58.59 -18.49 17.57
N SER A 223 -58.36 -18.22 18.86
CA SER A 223 -59.13 -18.86 19.95
C SER A 223 -60.61 -18.45 19.97
N GLU A 224 -60.93 -17.29 19.40
CA GLU A 224 -62.29 -16.75 19.29
C GLU A 224 -62.92 -17.05 17.90
N ALA A 225 -62.17 -17.64 16.97
CA ALA A 225 -62.63 -17.85 15.59
C ALA A 225 -63.44 -19.15 15.43
N GLU A 226 -64.53 -19.07 14.68
CA GLU A 226 -65.36 -20.22 14.34
C GLU A 226 -64.86 -20.93 13.07
N PRO A 227 -64.68 -22.26 13.08
CA PRO A 227 -64.32 -23.00 11.87
C PRO A 227 -65.49 -23.03 10.87
N ARG A 228 -65.20 -22.81 9.59
CA ARG A 228 -66.14 -22.79 8.46
C ARG A 228 -65.52 -23.53 7.26
N GLY A 229 -65.46 -24.86 7.36
CA GLY A 229 -64.82 -25.71 6.34
C GLY A 229 -63.30 -25.48 6.30
N THR A 230 -62.76 -25.09 5.14
CA THR A 230 -61.32 -24.77 4.97
C THR A 230 -60.98 -23.33 5.39
N ARG A 231 -61.91 -22.62 6.03
CA ARG A 231 -61.82 -21.21 6.41
C ARG A 231 -62.24 -21.02 7.86
N TRP A 232 -61.96 -19.84 8.39
CA TRP A 232 -62.31 -19.40 9.72
C TRP A 232 -63.14 -18.12 9.63
N TYR A 233 -64.08 -17.94 10.54
CA TYR A 233 -64.86 -16.71 10.68
C TYR A 233 -64.60 -16.08 12.05
N HIS A 234 -64.31 -14.78 12.07
CA HIS A 234 -64.20 -14.01 13.31
C HIS A 234 -64.85 -12.63 13.10
N PRO A 235 -65.60 -12.06 14.07
CA PRO A 235 -66.33 -10.81 13.90
C PRO A 235 -65.48 -9.63 13.41
N LYS A 236 -64.23 -9.51 13.89
CA LYS A 236 -63.29 -8.46 13.47
C LYS A 236 -62.54 -8.76 12.17
N MET A 237 -62.54 -10.02 11.72
CA MET A 237 -61.72 -10.47 10.58
C MET A 237 -62.53 -10.94 9.38
N GLY A 238 -63.85 -11.09 9.52
CA GLY A 238 -64.71 -11.76 8.54
C GLY A 238 -64.25 -13.19 8.29
N LEU A 239 -64.47 -13.68 7.07
CA LEU A 239 -63.99 -14.99 6.63
C LEU A 239 -62.51 -14.92 6.19
N PHE A 240 -61.66 -15.84 6.65
CA PHE A 240 -60.23 -15.89 6.34
C PHE A 240 -59.66 -17.32 6.35
N GLN A 241 -58.39 -17.47 5.97
CA GLN A 241 -57.64 -18.74 6.05
C GLN A 241 -56.39 -18.51 6.92
N ALA A 242 -56.02 -19.52 7.70
CA ALA A 242 -54.79 -19.57 8.48
C ALA A 242 -54.19 -20.98 8.30
N ILE A 243 -53.28 -21.11 7.33
CA ILE A 243 -52.69 -22.40 6.94
C ILE A 243 -51.69 -22.86 8.01
N GLY A 244 -51.80 -24.10 8.46
CA GLY A 244 -50.91 -24.66 9.49
C GLY A 244 -51.25 -24.23 10.91
N TRP A 245 -52.41 -23.58 11.12
CA TRP A 245 -52.97 -23.42 12.46
C TRP A 245 -53.65 -24.72 12.89
N GLU A 246 -53.02 -25.42 13.84
CA GLU A 246 -53.61 -26.51 14.60
C GLU A 246 -54.07 -25.90 15.92
N GLY A 247 -55.39 -25.78 16.09
CA GLY A 247 -56.00 -25.25 17.32
C GLY A 247 -55.86 -26.21 18.49
#